data_AF-A0A7V9H2P7-F1
#
_entry.id   AF-A0A7V9H2P7-F1
#
_cell.length_a   1.000
_cell.length_b   1.000
_cell.length_c   1.000
_cell.angle_alpha   90.00
_cell.angle_beta   90.00
_cell.angle_gamma   90.00
#
_symmetry.space_group_name_H-M   'P 1'
#
loop_
_entity.id
_entity.type
_entity.pdbx_description
1 polymer ?
#
loop_
_entity_poly.entity_id
_entity_poly.type
_entity_poly.pdbx_seq_one_letter_code
_entity_poly.pdbx_strand_id
1 'polypeptide(L)'
;DLSRGPAMGREEAARAVLAGAGVAEELVESGGVDLLVVGDMGIANTTPASALISALTGRPPEETTGRGTGIDEETLNLKVRVVREALDLHRPDPGDPLGVLAAVGGLEHAAIAGVVLMGAACGIPVVLDGVVSNSAALVAHALAPDSVGYVVAGHLSAEPGARISLNYLGLDPLLDLGMRLGEGTGGLLAVPLVQAAARTLGEMATLRDLGFG
;
A
#
# COMPACT_ATOMS: atom_id res chain seq x y z
N ASP A 1 -2.63 -20.25 -4.51
CA ASP A 1 -3.34 -20.45 -3.24
C ASP A 1 -2.30 -20.47 -2.14
N LEU A 2 -2.19 -19.36 -1.41
CA LEU A 2 -1.18 -19.15 -0.36
C LEU A 2 -1.33 -20.10 0.83
N SER A 3 -2.49 -20.76 1.00
CA SER A 3 -2.70 -21.73 2.08
C SER A 3 -2.09 -23.11 1.80
N ARG A 4 -1.67 -23.37 0.55
CA ARG A 4 -1.16 -24.68 0.11
C ARG A 4 0.29 -24.65 -0.38
N GLY A 5 0.76 -23.49 -0.80
CA GLY A 5 2.08 -23.27 -1.37
C GLY A 5 2.36 -21.77 -1.49
N PRO A 6 3.58 -21.37 -1.85
CA PRO A 6 3.90 -19.96 -2.02
C PRO A 6 3.00 -19.33 -3.09
N ALA A 7 2.64 -18.06 -2.90
CA ALA A 7 1.82 -17.31 -3.84
C ALA A 7 2.46 -17.25 -5.25
N MET A 8 3.78 -17.10 -5.31
CA MET A 8 4.57 -17.08 -6.54
C MET A 8 6.03 -17.45 -6.28
N GLY A 9 6.83 -17.63 -7.34
CA GLY A 9 8.28 -17.78 -7.19
C GLY A 9 8.96 -16.47 -6.79
N ARG A 10 10.09 -16.53 -6.09
CA ARG A 10 10.86 -15.33 -5.72
C ARG A 10 11.23 -14.44 -6.92
N GLU A 11 11.69 -15.06 -8.00
CA GLU A 11 12.02 -14.34 -9.23
C GLU A 11 10.79 -13.72 -9.89
N GLU A 12 9.62 -14.34 -9.74
CA GLU A 12 8.35 -13.82 -10.24
C GLU A 12 7.91 -12.60 -9.42
N ALA A 13 8.06 -12.64 -8.10
CA ALA A 13 7.84 -11.48 -7.24
C ALA A 13 8.76 -10.32 -7.65
N ALA A 14 10.05 -10.58 -7.86
CA ALA A 14 11.00 -9.57 -8.33
C ALA A 14 10.60 -9.00 -9.70
N ARG A 15 10.20 -9.84 -10.66
CA ARG A 15 9.71 -9.39 -11.97
C ARG A 15 8.44 -8.54 -11.85
N ALA A 16 7.52 -8.90 -10.96
CA ALA A 16 6.29 -8.13 -10.76
C ALA A 16 6.55 -6.77 -10.11
N VAL A 17 7.48 -6.69 -9.14
CA VAL A 17 7.97 -5.41 -8.61
C VAL A 17 8.60 -4.56 -9.72
N LEU A 18 9.49 -5.14 -10.52
CA LEU A 18 10.11 -4.43 -11.64
C LEU A 18 9.10 -4.00 -12.70
N ALA A 19 8.05 -4.78 -12.95
CA ALA A 19 6.99 -4.42 -13.88
C ALA A 19 6.22 -3.18 -13.40
N GLY A 20 5.85 -3.13 -12.11
CA GLY A 20 5.21 -1.95 -11.53
C GLY A 20 6.12 -0.72 -11.53
N ALA A 21 7.40 -0.91 -11.23
CA ALA A 21 8.40 0.15 -11.31
C ALA A 21 8.54 0.68 -12.75
N GLY A 22 8.60 -0.19 -13.76
CA GLY A 22 8.68 0.21 -15.17
C GLY A 22 7.47 1.00 -15.65
N VAL A 23 6.26 0.67 -15.19
CA VAL A 23 5.05 1.46 -15.48
C VAL A 23 5.16 2.87 -14.89
N ALA A 24 5.62 2.98 -13.65
CA ALA A 24 5.81 4.29 -13.01
C ALA A 24 6.90 5.11 -13.72
N GLU A 25 8.01 4.48 -14.10
CA GLU A 25 9.10 5.11 -14.85
C GLU A 25 8.61 5.64 -16.21
N GLU A 26 7.89 4.82 -16.98
CA GLU A 26 7.33 5.22 -18.28
C GLU A 26 6.38 6.42 -18.14
N LEU A 27 5.52 6.41 -17.12
CA LEU A 27 4.62 7.54 -16.84
C LEU A 27 5.38 8.82 -16.52
N VAL A 28 6.40 8.74 -15.66
CA VAL A 28 7.23 9.90 -15.29
C VAL A 28 8.02 10.42 -16.49
N GLU A 29 8.65 9.54 -17.27
CA GLU A 29 9.44 9.90 -18.45
C GLU A 29 8.60 10.48 -19.58
N SER A 30 7.33 10.08 -19.71
CA SER A 30 6.40 10.66 -20.68
C SER A 30 6.15 12.17 -20.47
N GLY A 31 6.46 12.66 -19.26
CA GLY A 31 6.38 14.07 -18.88
C GLY A 31 5.01 14.48 -18.35
N GLY A 32 5.01 15.43 -17.40
CA GLY A 32 3.80 16.03 -16.85
C GLY A 32 3.12 15.23 -15.73
N VAL A 33 3.80 14.22 -15.18
CA VAL A 33 3.35 13.48 -13.99
C VAL A 33 4.07 14.02 -12.77
N ASP A 34 3.34 14.77 -11.94
CA ASP A 34 3.84 15.32 -10.66
C ASP A 34 3.32 14.55 -9.43
N LEU A 35 2.44 13.56 -9.65
CA LEU A 35 1.79 12.76 -8.61
C LEU A 35 1.33 11.42 -9.19
N LEU A 36 1.64 10.33 -8.51
CA LEU A 36 1.13 9.00 -8.83
C LEU A 36 0.02 8.61 -7.84
N VAL A 37 -0.97 7.85 -8.32
CA VAL A 37 -2.00 7.25 -7.47
C VAL A 37 -2.05 5.78 -7.78
N VAL A 38 -1.99 4.94 -6.74
CA VAL A 38 -2.07 3.49 -6.89
C VAL A 38 -3.47 3.00 -6.57
N GLY A 39 -3.86 1.92 -7.25
CA GLY A 39 -5.10 1.20 -7.02
C GLY A 39 -4.89 -0.28 -7.25
N ASP A 40 -5.80 -1.08 -6.72
CA ASP A 40 -5.80 -2.52 -6.87
C ASP A 40 -7.11 -3.03 -7.46
N MET A 41 -7.06 -4.17 -8.13
CA MET A 41 -8.25 -4.93 -8.49
C MET A 41 -7.90 -6.42 -8.44
N GLY A 42 -8.48 -7.15 -7.49
CA GLY A 42 -8.23 -8.58 -7.35
C GLY A 42 -9.24 -9.24 -6.43
N ILE A 43 -9.95 -10.26 -6.91
CA ILE A 43 -10.86 -11.00 -6.05
C ILE A 43 -10.05 -11.74 -4.97
N ALA A 44 -10.47 -11.58 -3.72
CA ALA A 44 -9.82 -12.15 -2.53
C ALA A 44 -8.43 -11.60 -2.17
N ASN A 45 -7.98 -10.49 -2.77
CA ASN A 45 -6.67 -9.89 -2.51
C ASN A 45 -6.52 -9.26 -1.10
N THR A 46 -7.61 -9.04 -0.38
CA THR A 46 -7.55 -8.60 1.03
C THR A 46 -7.00 -9.70 1.97
N THR A 47 -7.02 -10.96 1.56
CA THR A 47 -6.39 -12.07 2.31
C THR A 47 -4.86 -11.99 2.28
N PRO A 48 -4.19 -11.96 1.10
CA PRO A 48 -2.75 -11.71 1.04
C PRO A 48 -2.35 -10.36 1.65
N ALA A 49 -3.16 -9.30 1.51
CA ALA A 49 -2.90 -8.02 2.20
C ALA A 49 -2.80 -8.20 3.73
N SER A 50 -3.73 -8.95 4.34
CA SER A 50 -3.72 -9.25 5.78
C SER A 50 -2.50 -10.08 6.19
N ALA A 51 -2.10 -11.04 5.34
CA ALA A 51 -0.92 -11.86 5.57
C ALA A 51 0.39 -11.04 5.47
N LEU A 52 0.52 -10.18 4.47
CA LEU A 52 1.66 -9.26 4.33
C LEU A 52 1.77 -8.32 5.53
N ILE A 53 0.66 -7.70 5.95
CA ILE A 53 0.64 -6.82 7.11
C ILE A 53 1.06 -7.58 8.37
N SER A 54 0.52 -8.79 8.58
CA SER A 54 0.88 -9.62 9.74
C SER A 54 2.37 -9.97 9.74
N ALA A 55 2.89 -10.44 8.60
CA ALA A 55 4.28 -10.83 8.46
C ALA A 55 5.26 -9.67 8.68
N LEU A 56 4.97 -8.49 8.13
CA LEU A 56 5.89 -7.35 8.17
C LEU A 56 5.77 -6.50 9.45
N THR A 57 4.61 -6.49 10.10
CA THR A 57 4.38 -5.71 11.33
C THR A 57 4.46 -6.55 12.62
N GLY A 58 4.49 -7.87 12.50
CA GLY A 58 4.44 -8.81 13.62
C GLY A 58 3.08 -8.87 14.33
N ARG A 59 2.04 -8.27 13.76
CA ARG A 59 0.68 -8.30 14.32
C ARG A 59 -0.04 -9.61 14.00
N PRO A 60 -0.88 -10.12 14.91
CA PRO A 60 -1.57 -11.38 14.71
C PRO A 60 -2.66 -11.26 13.62
N PRO A 61 -2.94 -12.34 12.87
CA PRO A 61 -3.96 -12.36 11.81
C PRO A 61 -5.34 -11.83 12.21
N GLU A 62 -5.70 -12.00 13.48
CA GLU A 62 -6.95 -11.54 14.10
C GLU A 62 -7.06 -10.02 14.13
N GLU A 63 -5.93 -9.31 14.26
CA GLU A 63 -5.89 -7.84 14.27
C GLU A 63 -5.86 -7.27 12.85
N THR A 64 -5.31 -8.01 11.88
CA THR A 64 -5.06 -7.51 10.52
C THR A 64 -6.16 -7.85 9.53
N THR A 65 -6.97 -8.88 9.81
CA THR A 65 -7.97 -9.41 8.88
C THR A 65 -9.34 -8.78 9.06
N GLY A 66 -9.83 -8.11 8.02
CA GLY A 66 -11.17 -7.51 7.95
C GLY A 66 -12.18 -8.29 7.12
N ARG A 67 -13.41 -7.76 7.09
CA ARG A 67 -14.55 -8.32 6.36
C ARG A 67 -14.47 -8.08 4.84
N GLY A 68 -13.54 -7.26 4.35
CA GLY A 68 -13.40 -6.89 2.96
C GLY A 68 -14.71 -6.40 2.34
N THR A 69 -15.23 -7.16 1.39
CA THR A 69 -16.49 -6.90 0.67
C THR A 69 -17.75 -7.02 1.53
N GLY A 70 -17.63 -7.28 2.84
CA GLY A 70 -18.76 -7.34 3.78
C GLY A 70 -19.20 -8.76 4.10
N ILE A 71 -18.25 -9.70 4.19
CA ILE A 71 -18.50 -11.11 4.51
C ILE A 71 -19.05 -11.29 5.94
N ASP A 72 -19.72 -12.42 6.17
CA ASP A 72 -20.25 -12.79 7.48
C ASP A 72 -19.16 -13.22 8.49
N GLU A 73 -19.57 -13.48 9.73
CA GLU A 73 -18.66 -13.86 10.81
C GLU A 73 -17.96 -15.20 10.57
N GLU A 74 -18.65 -16.18 9.97
CA GLU A 74 -18.07 -17.48 9.66
C GLU A 74 -16.97 -17.36 8.61
N THR A 75 -17.22 -16.57 7.56
CA THR A 75 -16.26 -16.30 6.50
C THR A 75 -15.08 -15.47 7.00
N LEU A 76 -15.31 -14.53 7.92
CA LEU A 76 -14.22 -13.80 8.59
C LEU A 76 -13.30 -14.76 9.37
N ASN A 77 -13.88 -15.66 10.17
CA ASN A 77 -13.12 -16.67 10.91
C ASN A 77 -12.35 -17.63 9.98
N LEU A 78 -12.95 -18.00 8.86
CA LEU A 78 -12.26 -18.77 7.81
C LEU A 78 -11.08 -17.98 7.24
N LYS A 79 -11.26 -16.68 6.93
CA LYS A 79 -10.20 -15.83 6.38
C LYS A 79 -9.04 -15.69 7.36
N VAL A 80 -9.32 -15.43 8.65
CA VAL A 80 -8.31 -15.39 9.72
C VAL A 80 -7.55 -16.71 9.79
N ARG A 81 -8.25 -17.85 9.75
CA ARG A 81 -7.61 -19.17 9.75
C ARG A 81 -6.71 -19.37 8.53
N VAL A 82 -7.15 -19.00 7.33
CA VAL A 82 -6.35 -19.10 6.10
C VAL A 82 -5.08 -18.26 6.18
N VAL A 83 -5.17 -17.04 6.70
CA VAL A 83 -4.00 -16.17 6.91
C VAL A 83 -3.04 -16.82 7.91
N ARG A 84 -3.54 -17.32 9.04
CA ARG A 84 -2.71 -18.00 10.04
C ARG A 84 -2.00 -19.22 9.47
N GLU A 85 -2.74 -20.10 8.79
CA GLU A 85 -2.20 -21.32 8.17
C GLU A 85 -1.11 -21.00 7.14
N ALA A 86 -1.29 -19.95 6.34
CA ALA A 86 -0.28 -19.53 5.38
C ALA A 86 1.00 -19.00 6.06
N LEU A 87 0.86 -18.21 7.12
CA LEU A 87 2.01 -17.72 7.89
C LEU A 87 2.76 -18.87 8.58
N ASP A 88 2.03 -19.84 9.14
CA ASP A 88 2.61 -21.01 9.80
C ASP A 88 3.31 -21.96 8.82
N LEU A 89 2.73 -22.12 7.62
CA LEU A 89 3.28 -22.95 6.54
C LEU A 89 4.57 -22.36 5.97
N HIS A 90 4.56 -21.07 5.64
CA HIS A 90 5.68 -20.45 4.92
C HIS A 90 6.74 -19.86 5.84
N ARG A 91 6.38 -19.50 7.08
CA ARG A 91 7.25 -18.83 8.06
C ARG A 91 8.07 -17.71 7.42
N PRO A 92 7.41 -16.74 6.76
CA PRO A 92 8.11 -15.72 5.99
C PRO A 92 9.04 -14.91 6.90
N ASP A 93 10.29 -14.73 6.48
CA ASP A 93 11.28 -13.92 7.18
C ASP A 93 11.07 -12.44 6.84
N PRO A 94 10.72 -11.56 7.80
CA PRO A 94 10.60 -10.13 7.56
C PRO A 94 11.91 -9.48 7.06
N GLY A 95 13.06 -10.10 7.33
CA GLY A 95 14.36 -9.68 6.79
C GLY A 95 14.57 -10.00 5.30
N ASP A 96 13.65 -10.76 4.68
CA ASP A 96 13.60 -10.99 3.23
C ASP A 96 12.25 -10.55 2.64
N PRO A 97 12.05 -9.24 2.38
CA PRO A 97 10.75 -8.71 1.97
C PRO A 97 10.23 -9.29 0.64
N LEU A 98 11.12 -9.56 -0.33
CA LEU A 98 10.75 -10.27 -1.56
C LEU A 98 10.32 -11.71 -1.29
N GLY A 99 10.87 -12.35 -0.25
CA GLY A 99 10.52 -13.69 0.17
C GLY A 99 9.15 -13.71 0.83
N VAL A 100 8.87 -12.73 1.69
CA VAL A 100 7.53 -12.50 2.25
C VAL A 100 6.51 -12.31 1.14
N LEU A 101 6.80 -11.40 0.19
CA LEU A 101 5.92 -11.12 -0.94
C LEU A 101 5.66 -12.37 -1.81
N ALA A 102 6.70 -13.16 -2.09
CA ALA A 102 6.58 -14.39 -2.85
C ALA A 102 5.77 -15.47 -2.13
N ALA A 103 5.91 -15.56 -0.81
CA ALA A 103 5.22 -16.56 0.00
C ALA A 103 3.73 -16.26 0.17
N VAL A 104 3.38 -15.04 0.60
CA VAL A 104 2.02 -14.71 1.08
C VAL A 104 1.38 -13.50 0.41
N GLY A 105 2.04 -12.89 -0.57
CA GLY A 105 1.53 -11.71 -1.28
C GLY A 105 0.69 -12.02 -2.52
N GLY A 106 0.69 -11.08 -3.47
CA GLY A 106 0.02 -11.17 -4.77
C GLY A 106 0.77 -10.32 -5.82
N LEU A 107 0.51 -10.58 -7.11
CA LEU A 107 1.21 -9.88 -8.21
C LEU A 107 0.91 -8.38 -8.21
N GLU A 108 -0.31 -8.01 -7.85
CA GLU A 108 -0.76 -6.64 -7.67
C GLU A 108 -0.05 -5.94 -6.51
N HIS A 109 0.21 -6.66 -5.41
CA HIS A 109 0.97 -6.13 -4.28
C HIS A 109 2.42 -5.85 -4.68
N ALA A 110 3.02 -6.78 -5.44
CA ALA A 110 4.35 -6.64 -5.98
C ALA A 110 4.45 -5.43 -6.92
N ALA A 111 3.52 -5.30 -7.87
CA ALA A 111 3.48 -4.19 -8.80
C ALA A 111 3.30 -2.84 -8.09
N ILE A 112 2.37 -2.73 -7.13
CA ILE A 112 2.16 -1.49 -6.36
C ILE A 112 3.42 -1.14 -5.55
N ALA A 113 4.10 -2.11 -4.95
CA ALA A 113 5.37 -1.87 -4.27
C ALA A 113 6.43 -1.31 -5.23
N GLY A 114 6.48 -1.83 -6.47
CA GLY A 114 7.31 -1.30 -7.55
C GLY A 114 7.01 0.16 -7.89
N VAL A 115 5.72 0.52 -8.00
CA VAL A 115 5.30 1.91 -8.25
C VAL A 115 5.75 2.83 -7.12
N VAL A 116 5.60 2.41 -5.86
CA VAL A 116 6.06 3.18 -4.69
C VAL A 116 7.58 3.39 -4.71
N LEU A 117 8.35 2.33 -4.99
CA LEU A 117 9.80 2.39 -5.06
C LEU A 117 10.29 3.32 -6.18
N MET A 118 9.69 3.21 -7.38
CA MET A 118 10.06 4.05 -8.51
C MET A 118 9.62 5.50 -8.31
N GLY A 119 8.41 5.74 -7.77
CA GLY A 119 7.98 7.08 -7.40
C GLY A 119 8.98 7.76 -6.48
N ALA A 120 9.43 7.06 -5.43
CA ALA A 120 10.48 7.56 -4.55
C ALA A 120 11.81 7.82 -5.28
N ALA A 121 12.25 6.90 -6.15
CA ALA A 121 13.49 7.05 -6.92
C ALA A 121 13.45 8.26 -7.87
N CYS A 122 12.29 8.55 -8.45
CA CYS A 122 12.07 9.71 -9.33
C CYS A 122 11.76 11.01 -8.57
N GLY A 123 11.60 10.96 -7.25
CA GLY A 123 11.17 12.11 -6.46
C GLY A 123 9.70 12.50 -6.64
N ILE A 124 8.87 11.57 -7.11
CA ILE A 124 7.44 11.77 -7.38
C ILE A 124 6.62 11.16 -6.24
N PRO A 125 5.75 11.94 -5.58
CA PRO A 125 4.90 11.42 -4.51
C PRO A 125 3.89 10.39 -5.03
N VAL A 126 3.62 9.37 -4.21
CA VAL A 126 2.66 8.29 -4.49
C VAL A 126 1.55 8.31 -3.46
N VAL A 127 0.30 8.49 -3.91
CA VAL A 127 -0.88 8.44 -3.05
C VAL A 127 -1.39 7.01 -2.95
N LEU A 128 -1.44 6.50 -1.71
CA LEU A 128 -2.07 5.22 -1.38
C LEU A 128 -3.59 5.34 -1.34
N ASP A 129 -4.24 4.22 -1.59
CA ASP A 129 -5.68 4.06 -1.52
C ASP A 129 -6.07 3.36 -0.20
N GLY A 130 -6.41 2.07 -0.27
CA GLY A 130 -6.83 1.27 0.88
C GLY A 130 -5.79 0.23 1.34
N VAL A 131 -6.28 -0.74 2.13
CA VAL A 131 -5.44 -1.74 2.83
C VAL A 131 -4.50 -2.52 1.91
N VAL A 132 -4.90 -2.80 0.66
CA VAL A 132 -4.06 -3.51 -0.31
C VAL A 132 -2.85 -2.66 -0.68
N SER A 133 -3.06 -1.41 -1.07
CA SER A 133 -1.96 -0.47 -1.35
C SER A 133 -1.08 -0.20 -0.12
N ASN A 134 -1.66 -0.16 1.09
CA ASN A 134 -0.89 0.00 2.32
C ASN A 134 0.01 -1.22 2.60
N SER A 135 -0.49 -2.43 2.34
CA SER A 135 0.31 -3.65 2.49
C SER A 135 1.45 -3.74 1.47
N ALA A 136 1.24 -3.23 0.24
CA ALA A 136 2.30 -3.09 -0.75
C ALA A 136 3.33 -2.01 -0.35
N ALA A 137 2.87 -0.91 0.27
CA ALA A 137 3.77 0.11 0.82
C ALA A 137 4.64 -0.42 1.96
N LEU A 138 4.15 -1.35 2.79
CA LEU A 138 4.98 -2.05 3.78
C LEU A 138 6.09 -2.87 3.10
N VAL A 139 5.79 -3.54 1.99
CA VAL A 139 6.81 -4.27 1.22
C VAL A 139 7.84 -3.30 0.64
N ALA A 140 7.41 -2.18 0.04
CA ALA A 140 8.30 -1.15 -0.48
C ALA A 140 9.20 -0.57 0.63
N HIS A 141 8.64 -0.22 1.79
CA HIS A 141 9.39 0.25 2.95
C HIS A 141 10.42 -0.78 3.43
N ALA A 142 10.05 -2.06 3.50
CA ALA A 142 10.96 -3.11 3.92
C ALA A 142 12.11 -3.32 2.92
N LEU A 143 11.87 -3.07 1.62
CA LEU A 143 12.91 -3.10 0.57
C LEU A 143 13.80 -1.86 0.57
N ALA A 144 13.21 -0.68 0.75
CA ALA A 144 13.90 0.61 0.77
C ALA A 144 13.18 1.54 1.78
N PRO A 145 13.69 1.66 3.02
CA PRO A 145 13.00 2.38 4.09
C PRO A 145 12.63 3.83 3.77
N ASP A 146 13.50 4.51 3.02
CA ASP A 146 13.33 5.91 2.61
C ASP A 146 12.17 6.12 1.62
N SER A 147 11.62 5.06 1.01
CA SER A 147 10.51 5.18 0.06
C SER A 147 9.27 5.81 0.70
N VAL A 148 9.08 5.62 2.01
CA VAL A 148 7.93 6.15 2.76
C VAL A 148 7.91 7.67 2.80
N GLY A 149 9.07 8.33 2.67
CA GLY A 149 9.15 9.80 2.58
C GLY A 149 8.43 10.39 1.35
N TYR A 150 8.10 9.55 0.37
CA TYR A 150 7.38 9.93 -0.85
C TYR A 150 5.94 9.42 -0.89
N VAL A 151 5.45 8.85 0.21
CA VAL A 151 4.11 8.23 0.26
C VAL A 151 3.13 9.14 0.97
N VAL A 152 1.95 9.31 0.39
CA VAL A 152 0.81 10.01 1.00
C VAL A 152 -0.31 9.00 1.22
N ALA A 153 -0.81 8.88 2.44
CA ALA A 153 -1.97 8.04 2.73
C ALA A 153 -3.26 8.76 2.31
N GLY A 154 -3.91 8.30 1.24
CA GLY A 154 -5.10 8.96 0.70
C GLY A 154 -6.29 8.89 1.66
N HIS A 155 -6.63 7.69 2.13
CA HIS A 155 -7.69 7.53 3.13
C HIS A 155 -7.42 6.39 4.11
N LEU A 156 -8.13 6.43 5.25
CA LEU A 156 -8.24 5.29 6.14
C LEU A 156 -9.30 4.34 5.60
N SER A 157 -8.87 3.16 5.15
CA SER A 157 -9.81 2.08 4.82
C SER A 157 -10.48 1.55 6.08
N ALA A 158 -11.74 1.12 5.94
CA ALA A 158 -12.49 0.47 7.01
C ALA A 158 -11.93 -0.93 7.39
N GLU A 159 -10.99 -1.48 6.61
CA GLU A 159 -10.32 -2.73 6.94
C GLU A 159 -9.35 -2.55 8.12
N PRO A 160 -9.37 -3.41 9.16
CA PRO A 160 -8.55 -3.27 10.37
C PRO A 160 -7.03 -3.13 10.10
N GLY A 161 -6.51 -3.90 9.14
CA GLY A 161 -5.11 -3.84 8.74
C GLY A 161 -4.66 -2.46 8.24
N ALA A 162 -5.57 -1.60 7.76
CA ALA A 162 -5.22 -0.28 7.27
C ALA A 162 -4.61 0.59 8.37
N ARG A 163 -5.24 0.67 9.54
CA ARG A 163 -4.70 1.45 10.67
C ARG A 163 -3.35 0.90 11.16
N ILE A 164 -3.21 -0.42 11.19
CA ILE A 164 -1.96 -1.08 11.61
C ILE A 164 -0.82 -0.72 10.64
N SER A 165 -1.05 -0.88 9.35
CA SER A 165 -0.06 -0.59 8.30
C SER A 165 0.34 0.88 8.29
N LEU A 166 -0.62 1.82 8.36
CA LEU A 166 -0.32 3.25 8.38
C LEU A 166 0.45 3.67 9.63
N ASN A 167 0.07 3.15 10.81
CA ASN A 167 0.81 3.40 12.05
C ASN A 167 2.25 2.88 11.99
N TYR A 168 2.46 1.69 11.40
CA TYR A 168 3.80 1.11 11.23
C TYR A 168 4.65 1.97 10.28
N LEU A 169 4.06 2.50 9.21
CA LEU A 169 4.71 3.39 8.25
C LEU A 169 4.87 4.83 8.77
N GLY A 170 4.24 5.19 9.88
CA GLY A 170 4.25 6.57 10.38
C GLY A 170 3.47 7.55 9.49
N LEU A 171 2.42 7.08 8.82
CA LEU A 171 1.61 7.87 7.90
C LEU A 171 0.23 8.20 8.48
N ASP A 172 -0.17 9.47 8.41
CA ASP A 172 -1.52 9.91 8.74
C ASP A 172 -2.39 10.00 7.47
N PRO A 173 -3.57 9.36 7.43
CA PRO A 173 -4.46 9.41 6.28
C PRO A 173 -5.13 10.78 6.13
N LEU A 174 -5.23 11.29 4.91
CA LEU A 174 -5.88 12.58 4.62
C LEU A 174 -7.40 12.54 4.81
N LEU A 175 -8.02 11.38 4.60
CA LEU A 175 -9.46 11.18 4.65
C LEU A 175 -9.82 9.99 5.55
N ASP A 176 -10.94 10.08 6.28
CA ASP A 176 -11.56 8.95 6.98
C ASP A 176 -13.06 8.94 6.68
N LEU A 177 -13.43 8.22 5.62
CA LEU A 177 -14.79 8.22 5.06
C LEU A 177 -15.47 6.84 5.17
N GLY A 178 -14.88 5.89 5.93
CA GLY A 178 -15.40 4.52 6.02
C GLY A 178 -15.37 3.73 4.71
N MET A 179 -14.49 4.12 3.77
CA MET A 179 -14.39 3.51 2.44
C MET A 179 -13.67 2.15 2.48
N ARG A 180 -14.04 1.26 1.54
CA ARG A 180 -13.49 -0.11 1.43
C ARG A 180 -13.63 -0.70 0.02
N LEU A 181 -13.73 0.14 -1.00
CA LEU A 181 -13.89 -0.30 -2.39
C LEU A 181 -12.57 -0.78 -3.00
N GLY A 182 -11.48 -0.03 -2.78
CA GLY A 182 -10.20 -0.25 -3.47
C GLY A 182 -10.15 0.54 -4.79
N GLU A 183 -9.46 -0.01 -5.78
CA GLU A 183 -9.37 0.52 -7.15
C GLU A 183 -8.73 1.92 -7.28
N GLY A 184 -8.10 2.43 -6.21
CA GLY A 184 -7.51 3.77 -6.20
C GLY A 184 -8.51 4.87 -5.85
N THR A 185 -9.72 4.52 -5.45
CA THR A 185 -10.84 5.47 -5.32
C THR A 185 -10.64 6.47 -4.19
N GLY A 186 -10.22 6.04 -3.00
CA GLY A 186 -9.88 6.93 -1.90
C GLY A 186 -8.58 7.70 -2.14
N GLY A 187 -7.61 7.08 -2.82
CA GLY A 187 -6.41 7.77 -3.31
C GLY A 187 -6.74 8.96 -4.22
N LEU A 188 -7.60 8.74 -5.22
CA LEU A 188 -8.08 9.77 -6.14
C LEU A 188 -8.90 10.87 -5.43
N LEU A 189 -9.73 10.51 -4.45
CA LEU A 189 -10.48 11.48 -3.64
C LEU A 189 -9.55 12.38 -2.80
N ALA A 190 -8.35 11.91 -2.46
CA ALA A 190 -7.38 12.68 -1.69
C ALA A 190 -6.53 13.64 -2.56
N VAL A 191 -6.47 13.43 -3.89
CA VAL A 191 -5.68 14.26 -4.82
C VAL A 191 -5.98 15.76 -4.69
N PRO A 192 -7.25 16.23 -4.61
CA PRO A 192 -7.53 17.65 -4.45
C PRO A 192 -6.92 18.27 -3.18
N LEU A 193 -6.78 17.50 -2.09
CA LEU A 193 -6.14 17.97 -0.86
C LEU A 193 -4.62 18.12 -1.03
N VAL A 194 -3.98 17.17 -1.70
CA VAL A 194 -2.55 17.24 -2.04
C VAL A 194 -2.28 18.46 -2.93
N GLN A 195 -3.11 18.66 -3.95
CA GLN A 195 -3.01 19.81 -4.85
C GLN A 195 -3.25 21.14 -4.11
N ALA A 196 -4.24 21.20 -3.21
CA ALA A 196 -4.51 22.38 -2.40
C ALA A 196 -3.30 22.72 -1.51
N ALA A 197 -2.69 21.74 -0.85
CA ALA A 197 -1.49 21.94 -0.04
C ALA A 197 -0.31 22.47 -0.88
N ALA A 198 -0.06 21.89 -2.06
CA ALA A 198 0.99 22.33 -2.96
C ALA A 198 0.77 23.78 -3.44
N ARG A 199 -0.46 24.13 -3.84
CA ARG A 199 -0.81 25.49 -4.25
C ARG A 199 -0.73 26.48 -3.10
N THR A 200 -1.16 26.10 -1.90
CA THR A 200 -0.99 26.93 -0.70
C THR A 200 0.48 27.27 -0.48
N LEU A 201 1.39 26.31 -0.63
CA LEU A 201 2.83 26.55 -0.49
C LEU A 201 3.41 27.39 -1.64
N GLY A 202 2.96 27.20 -2.88
CA GLY A 202 3.52 27.86 -4.05
C GLY A 202 2.91 29.22 -4.41
N GLU A 203 1.67 29.48 -4.02
CA GLU A 203 0.86 30.60 -4.53
C GLU A 203 0.37 31.57 -3.44
N MET A 204 0.36 31.17 -2.16
CA MET A 204 -0.03 32.11 -1.10
C MET A 204 1.04 33.17 -0.86
N ALA A 205 0.61 34.44 -0.81
CA ALA A 205 1.47 35.57 -0.47
C ALA A 205 2.09 35.40 0.92
N THR A 206 3.39 35.69 1.04
CA THR A 206 4.07 35.73 2.33
C THR A 206 3.66 36.97 3.10
N LEU A 207 3.88 36.99 4.42
CA LEU A 207 3.65 38.19 5.25
C LEU A 207 4.43 39.40 4.72
N ARG A 208 5.63 39.16 4.18
CA ARG A 208 6.45 40.20 3.55
C ARG A 208 5.79 40.78 2.30
N ASP A 209 5.20 39.93 1.45
CA ASP A 209 4.50 40.39 0.23
C ASP A 209 3.26 41.24 0.57
N LEU A 210 2.66 40.99 1.73
CA LEU A 210 1.52 41.72 2.27
C LEU A 210 1.91 42.99 3.06
N GLY A 211 3.22 43.28 3.21
CA GLY A 211 3.70 44.44 3.95
C GLY A 211 3.68 44.28 5.48
N PHE A 212 3.55 43.05 5.99
CA PHE A 212 3.75 42.72 7.40
C PHE A 212 5.21 42.26 7.59
N GLY A 213 6.11 43.21 7.83
CA GLY A 213 7.54 42.97 8.06
C GLY A 213 8.31 44.25 8.34
#